data_AF-A0A9P6BYZ1-F1
#
_entry.id   AF-A0A9P6BYZ1-F1
#
_cell.length_a   1.000
_cell.length_b   1.000
_cell.length_c   1.000
_cell.angle_alpha   90.00
_cell.angle_beta   90.00
_cell.angle_gamma   90.00
#
_symmetry.space_group_name_H-M   'P 1'
#
loop_
_entity.id
_entity.type
_entity.pdbx_description
1 polymer ?
#
loop_
_entity_poly.entity_id
_entity_poly.type
_entity_poly.pdbx_seq_one_letter_code
_entity_poly.pdbx_strand_id
1 'polypeptide(L)'
;MVLAQLVAVSVGYNLFNLALVLHPQPVPEKKADNRVPPLVWASAFLALVTVAFSRFTDDRTFFPNLLTMHGLIILPLLSSQPFTSSRYSISLATVYFVIYTASLVIRLYTLRVAIAGLQGQDLNPLGFLMAAFDVFYSHPAQSSIGWDIIWTTVSFFVWVTQNPWPGHATFERLFIVFGAPLVSIGVVAPNNLLNRERARKKGLREVKEE
;
A
#
# COMPACT_ATOMS: atom_id res chain seq x y z
N MET A 1 12.17 -8.95 21.86
CA MET A 1 13.30 -8.19 21.25
C MET A 1 13.36 -8.32 19.73
N VAL A 2 13.23 -9.52 19.12
CA VAL A 2 13.23 -9.69 17.65
C VAL A 2 12.13 -8.88 16.95
N LEU A 3 10.99 -8.68 17.62
CA LEU A 3 9.91 -7.85 17.12
C LEU A 3 10.26 -6.35 16.98
N ALA A 4 10.98 -5.80 17.97
CA ALA A 4 11.45 -4.41 17.90
C ALA A 4 12.45 -4.22 16.75
N GLN A 5 13.17 -5.28 16.37
CA GLN A 5 14.06 -5.28 15.23
C GLN A 5 13.30 -5.31 13.89
N LEU A 6 12.16 -6.00 13.81
CA LEU A 6 11.30 -6.02 12.61
C LEU A 6 10.59 -4.69 12.35
N VAL A 7 10.06 -4.04 13.40
CA VAL A 7 9.52 -2.66 13.32
C VAL A 7 10.61 -1.67 12.90
N ALA A 8 11.83 -1.83 13.42
CA ALA A 8 12.95 -0.98 13.01
C ALA A 8 13.31 -1.17 11.52
N VAL A 9 13.15 -2.38 10.97
CA VAL A 9 13.40 -2.68 9.56
C VAL A 9 12.32 -2.09 8.65
N SER A 10 11.04 -2.16 9.02
CA SER A 10 9.95 -1.55 8.23
C SER A 10 10.01 -0.02 8.23
N VAL A 11 10.31 0.58 9.40
CA VAL A 11 10.53 2.02 9.56
C VAL A 11 11.79 2.44 8.80
N GLY A 12 12.88 1.67 8.91
CA GLY A 12 14.10 1.88 8.15
C GLY A 12 13.86 1.83 6.63
N TYR A 13 13.05 0.88 6.15
CA TYR A 13 12.70 0.74 4.75
C TYR A 13 11.81 1.90 4.26
N ASN A 14 10.83 2.32 5.05
CA ASN A 14 10.01 3.50 4.73
C ASN A 14 10.86 4.78 4.70
N LEU A 15 11.79 4.96 5.64
CA LEU A 15 12.72 6.09 5.66
C LEU A 15 13.70 6.06 4.49
N PHE A 16 14.17 4.87 4.08
CA PHE A 16 15.00 4.70 2.89
C PHE A 16 14.24 5.06 1.61
N ASN A 17 13.00 4.59 1.45
CA ASN A 17 12.16 4.96 0.31
C ASN A 17 11.83 6.46 0.32
N LEU A 18 11.59 7.04 1.50
CA LEU A 18 11.42 8.49 1.66
C LEU A 18 12.68 9.24 1.23
N ALA A 19 13.86 8.79 1.63
CA ALA A 19 15.13 9.37 1.20
C ALA A 19 15.33 9.27 -0.32
N LEU A 20 14.95 8.15 -0.95
CA LEU A 20 14.99 7.98 -2.40
C LEU A 20 14.00 8.91 -3.14
N VAL A 21 12.85 9.18 -2.54
CA VAL A 21 11.85 10.10 -3.11
C VAL A 21 12.26 11.56 -2.93
N LEU A 22 12.92 11.89 -1.82
CA LEU A 22 13.47 13.23 -1.55
C LEU A 22 14.76 13.51 -2.31
N HIS A 23 15.45 12.46 -2.79
CA HIS A 23 16.58 12.65 -3.70
C HIS A 23 16.06 13.31 -4.98
N PRO A 24 16.64 14.45 -5.43
CA PRO A 24 16.28 15.06 -6.69
C PRO A 24 16.43 14.02 -7.80
N GLN A 25 15.31 13.61 -8.40
CA GLN A 25 15.36 12.71 -9.53
C GLN A 25 15.90 13.48 -10.73
N PRO A 26 16.88 12.92 -11.47
CA PRO A 26 17.27 13.51 -12.74
C PRO A 26 16.02 13.61 -13.61
N VAL A 27 15.73 14.80 -14.10
CA VAL A 27 14.59 15.07 -14.98
C VAL A 27 14.66 14.06 -16.13
N PRO A 28 13.69 13.14 -16.27
CA PRO A 28 13.74 12.19 -17.37
C PRO A 28 13.48 12.97 -18.66
N GLU A 29 14.55 13.24 -19.42
CA GLU A 29 14.50 13.89 -20.74
C GLU A 29 13.69 13.10 -21.79
N LYS A 30 13.26 11.86 -21.46
CA LYS A 30 12.44 11.02 -22.35
C LYS A 30 11.18 10.56 -21.64
N LYS A 31 10.07 10.50 -22.38
CA LYS A 31 8.79 9.88 -21.98
C LYS A 31 9.08 8.51 -21.37
N ALA A 32 9.09 8.42 -20.05
CA ALA A 32 9.22 7.15 -19.36
C ALA A 32 8.07 6.23 -19.82
N ASP A 33 8.41 5.03 -20.28
CA ASP A 33 7.42 4.03 -20.64
C ASP A 33 6.63 3.67 -19.37
N ASN A 34 5.35 4.04 -19.30
CA ASN A 34 4.49 3.80 -18.12
C ASN A 34 4.01 2.34 -18.05
N ARG A 35 4.83 1.42 -18.52
CA ARG A 35 4.55 -0.01 -18.54
C ARG A 35 5.34 -0.69 -17.44
N VAL A 36 4.63 -1.51 -16.67
CA VAL A 36 5.20 -2.27 -15.56
C VAL A 36 5.58 -3.66 -16.08
N PRO A 37 6.83 -4.10 -15.88
CA PRO A 37 7.29 -5.40 -16.34
C PRO A 37 6.61 -6.55 -15.56
N PRO A 38 6.49 -7.75 -16.18
CA PRO A 38 5.90 -8.94 -15.57
C PRO A 38 6.43 -9.29 -14.19
N LEU A 39 7.74 -9.22 -14.00
CA LEU A 39 8.34 -9.55 -12.72
C LEU A 39 7.79 -8.66 -11.59
N VAL A 40 7.60 -7.37 -11.84
CA VAL A 40 7.10 -6.42 -10.84
C VAL A 40 5.62 -6.64 -10.57
N TRP A 41 4.78 -6.67 -11.62
CA TRP A 41 3.33 -6.80 -11.39
C TRP A 41 2.94 -8.17 -10.88
N ALA A 42 3.58 -9.26 -11.36
CA ALA A 42 3.28 -10.61 -10.90
C ALA A 42 3.68 -10.80 -9.43
N SER A 43 4.86 -10.30 -9.04
CA SER A 43 5.31 -10.33 -7.65
C SER A 43 4.36 -9.57 -6.73
N ALA A 44 3.94 -8.37 -7.13
CA ALA A 44 2.98 -7.58 -6.35
C ALA A 44 1.61 -8.27 -6.22
N PHE A 45 1.09 -8.87 -7.30
CA PHE A 45 -0.20 -9.57 -7.26
C PHE A 45 -0.12 -10.85 -6.43
N LEU A 46 0.95 -11.64 -6.55
CA LEU A 46 1.16 -12.82 -5.73
C LEU A 46 1.30 -12.43 -4.24
N ALA A 47 1.97 -11.32 -3.92
CA ALA A 47 2.04 -10.82 -2.56
C ALA A 47 0.65 -10.45 -2.02
N LEU A 48 -0.20 -9.79 -2.82
CA LEU A 48 -1.60 -9.53 -2.44
C LEU A 48 -2.40 -10.81 -2.20
N VAL A 49 -2.15 -11.86 -2.97
CA VAL A 49 -2.75 -13.17 -2.75
C VAL A 49 -2.34 -13.71 -1.38
N THR A 50 -1.06 -13.68 -1.02
CA THR A 50 -0.60 -14.12 0.31
C THR A 50 -1.22 -13.30 1.46
N VAL A 51 -1.48 -12.00 1.26
CA VAL A 51 -2.21 -11.16 2.22
C VAL A 51 -3.66 -11.61 2.38
N ALA A 52 -4.34 -11.93 1.28
CA ALA A 52 -5.71 -12.44 1.33
C ALA A 52 -5.79 -13.81 2.05
N PHE A 53 -4.75 -14.64 1.90
CA PHE A 53 -4.65 -15.95 2.55
C PHE A 53 -4.22 -15.90 4.02
N SER A 54 -3.67 -14.78 4.52
CA SER A 54 -3.25 -14.63 5.92
C SER A 54 -4.35 -14.94 6.95
N ARG A 55 -5.64 -14.89 6.57
CA ARG A 55 -6.74 -15.25 7.46
C ARG A 55 -6.87 -16.75 7.71
N PHE A 56 -6.30 -17.57 6.83
CA PHE A 56 -6.34 -19.04 6.90
C PHE A 56 -5.05 -19.61 7.50
N THR A 57 -4.12 -18.74 7.91
CA THR A 57 -2.89 -19.18 8.55
C THR A 57 -3.12 -19.41 10.03
N ASP A 58 -2.53 -20.46 10.55
CA ASP A 58 -2.36 -20.78 11.96
C ASP A 58 -0.96 -20.37 12.46
N ASP A 59 -0.65 -20.67 13.72
CA ASP A 59 0.65 -20.34 14.32
C ASP A 59 1.85 -20.94 13.56
N ARG A 60 1.64 -22.07 12.84
CA ARG A 60 2.69 -22.77 12.09
C ARG A 60 2.88 -22.21 10.69
N THR A 61 1.80 -21.75 10.06
CA THR A 61 1.77 -21.28 8.66
C THR A 61 1.84 -19.76 8.56
N PHE A 62 1.62 -19.02 9.65
CA PHE A 62 1.72 -17.57 9.69
C PHE A 62 3.11 -17.08 9.26
N PHE A 63 4.17 -17.65 9.87
CA PHE A 63 5.54 -17.23 9.57
C PHE A 63 5.96 -17.55 8.11
N PRO A 64 5.74 -18.76 7.56
CA PRO A 64 5.97 -19.02 6.15
C PRO A 64 5.19 -18.10 5.20
N ASN A 65 3.93 -17.79 5.49
CA ASN A 65 3.13 -16.86 4.68
C ASN A 65 3.72 -15.44 4.74
N LEU A 66 4.11 -14.98 5.94
CA LEU A 66 4.80 -13.71 6.15
C LEU A 66 6.11 -13.65 5.37
N LEU A 67 6.92 -14.71 5.39
CA LEU A 67 8.18 -14.75 4.64
C LEU A 67 7.92 -14.73 3.13
N THR A 68 6.88 -15.43 2.67
CA THR A 68 6.50 -15.49 1.26
C THR A 68 6.10 -14.11 0.73
N MET A 69 5.24 -13.37 1.45
CA MET A 69 4.82 -12.04 1.01
C MET A 69 6.01 -11.06 0.91
N HIS A 70 6.94 -11.09 1.87
CA HIS A 70 8.15 -10.26 1.83
C HIS A 70 9.12 -10.69 0.73
N GLY A 71 9.34 -12.01 0.57
CA GLY A 71 10.20 -12.55 -0.47
C GLY A 71 9.72 -12.18 -1.88
N LEU A 72 8.40 -12.21 -2.11
CA LEU A 72 7.79 -11.76 -3.36
C LEU A 72 8.06 -10.28 -3.61
N ILE A 73 7.96 -9.41 -2.60
CA ILE A 73 8.22 -7.97 -2.77
C ILE A 73 9.71 -7.69 -3.05
N ILE A 74 10.62 -8.50 -2.50
CA ILE A 74 12.07 -8.36 -2.73
C ILE A 74 12.48 -8.90 -4.11
N LEU A 75 11.75 -9.87 -4.66
CA LEU A 75 12.13 -10.56 -5.90
C LEU A 75 12.47 -9.63 -7.07
N PRO A 76 11.70 -8.55 -7.38
CA PRO A 76 12.06 -7.62 -8.44
C PRO A 76 13.36 -6.85 -8.17
N LEU A 77 13.71 -6.62 -6.89
CA LEU A 77 14.94 -5.89 -6.51
C LEU A 77 16.20 -6.71 -6.76
N LEU A 78 16.09 -8.04 -6.82
CA LEU A 78 17.21 -8.94 -7.11
C LEU A 78 17.50 -9.06 -8.61
N SER A 79 16.63 -8.53 -9.47
CA SER A 79 16.85 -8.54 -10.92
C SER A 79 17.87 -7.47 -11.32
N SER A 80 19.07 -7.90 -11.71
CA SER A 80 20.10 -7.01 -12.28
C SER A 80 19.81 -6.58 -13.72
N GLN A 81 18.81 -7.17 -14.37
CA GLN A 81 18.47 -6.83 -15.75
C GLN A 81 17.67 -5.52 -15.80
N PRO A 82 18.01 -4.60 -16.72
CA PRO A 82 17.20 -3.42 -16.94
C PRO A 82 15.79 -3.86 -17.33
N PHE A 83 14.78 -3.28 -16.68
CA PHE A 83 13.38 -3.58 -16.97
C PHE A 83 13.00 -3.05 -18.36
N THR A 84 13.28 -3.85 -19.39
CA THR A 84 12.87 -3.55 -20.76
C THR A 84 11.39 -3.87 -20.94
N SER A 85 10.69 -3.04 -21.72
CA SER A 85 9.28 -3.25 -22.07
C SER A 85 9.11 -4.63 -22.74
N SER A 86 8.46 -5.56 -22.04
CA SER A 86 8.13 -6.88 -22.54
C SER A 86 6.74 -6.86 -23.20
N ARG A 87 6.46 -7.84 -24.07
CA ARG A 87 5.11 -8.06 -24.62
C ARG A 87 4.05 -8.21 -23.52
N TYR A 88 4.44 -8.69 -22.34
CA TYR A 88 3.56 -8.90 -21.19
C TYR A 88 3.56 -7.73 -20.18
N SER A 89 4.20 -6.61 -20.51
CA SER A 89 4.15 -5.44 -19.66
C SER A 89 2.77 -4.79 -19.73
N ILE A 90 2.20 -4.45 -18.56
CA ILE A 90 0.88 -3.84 -18.45
C ILE A 90 1.00 -2.37 -18.04
N SER A 91 -0.04 -1.58 -18.29
CA SER A 91 0.00 -0.17 -17.93
C SER A 91 0.05 0.02 -16.42
N LEU A 92 0.81 1.01 -15.94
CA LEU A 92 0.89 1.35 -14.52
C LEU A 92 -0.49 1.64 -13.90
N ALA A 93 -1.37 2.30 -14.66
CA ALA A 93 -2.75 2.52 -14.26
C ALA A 93 -3.52 1.20 -14.04
N THR A 94 -3.30 0.18 -14.87
CA THR A 94 -3.89 -1.15 -14.68
C THR A 94 -3.40 -1.79 -13.39
N VAL A 95 -2.10 -1.69 -13.10
CA VAL A 95 -1.52 -2.22 -11.85
C VAL A 95 -2.17 -1.55 -10.64
N TYR A 96 -2.21 -0.23 -10.59
CA TYR A 96 -2.83 0.49 -9.48
C TYR A 96 -4.32 0.17 -9.32
N PHE A 97 -5.05 0.04 -10.43
CA PHE A 97 -6.45 -0.35 -10.39
C PHE A 97 -6.64 -1.75 -9.78
N VAL A 98 -5.86 -2.75 -10.22
CA VAL A 98 -5.95 -4.11 -9.68
C VAL A 98 -5.59 -4.14 -8.19
N ILE A 99 -4.51 -3.46 -7.79
CA ILE A 99 -4.11 -3.36 -6.38
C ILE A 99 -5.21 -2.70 -5.55
N TYR A 100 -5.76 -1.58 -6.02
CA TYR A 100 -6.85 -0.88 -5.35
C TYR A 100 -8.07 -1.80 -5.14
N THR A 101 -8.55 -2.45 -6.20
CA THR A 101 -9.72 -3.32 -6.13
C THR A 101 -9.47 -4.52 -5.22
N ALA A 102 -8.31 -5.18 -5.33
CA ALA A 102 -7.96 -6.31 -4.48
C ALA A 102 -7.87 -5.90 -3.00
N SER A 103 -7.16 -4.81 -2.69
CA SER A 103 -7.07 -4.27 -1.33
C SER A 103 -8.44 -3.90 -0.77
N LEU A 104 -9.33 -3.32 -1.58
CA LEU A 104 -10.67 -2.97 -1.15
C LEU A 104 -11.50 -4.22 -0.81
N VAL A 105 -11.45 -5.26 -1.65
CA VAL A 105 -12.14 -6.53 -1.40
C VAL A 105 -11.63 -7.19 -0.12
N ILE A 106 -10.30 -7.28 0.04
CA ILE A 106 -9.68 -7.81 1.27
C ILE A 106 -10.14 -6.99 2.48
N ARG A 107 -10.11 -5.66 2.39
CA ARG A 107 -10.50 -4.77 3.49
C ARG A 107 -11.96 -4.94 3.87
N LEU A 108 -12.88 -4.92 2.90
CA LEU A 108 -14.32 -5.10 3.15
C LEU A 108 -14.59 -6.45 3.81
N TYR A 109 -13.91 -7.50 3.37
CA TYR A 109 -14.00 -8.81 4.01
C TYR A 109 -13.50 -8.78 5.46
N THR A 110 -12.29 -8.27 5.70
CA THR A 110 -11.72 -8.18 7.07
C THR A 110 -12.56 -7.31 8.00
N LEU A 111 -13.15 -6.23 7.47
CA LEU A 111 -14.02 -5.34 8.23
C LEU A 111 -15.32 -6.05 8.60
N ARG A 112 -15.91 -6.79 7.66
CA ARG A 112 -17.10 -7.60 7.94
C ARG A 112 -16.83 -8.63 9.03
N VAL A 113 -15.69 -9.33 8.98
CA VAL A 113 -15.32 -10.29 10.03
C VAL A 113 -15.10 -9.60 11.38
N ALA A 114 -14.42 -8.45 11.39
CA ALA A 114 -14.22 -7.67 12.62
C ALA A 114 -15.55 -7.19 13.22
N ILE A 115 -16.47 -6.65 12.40
CA ILE A 115 -17.80 -6.22 12.85
C ILE A 115 -18.61 -7.40 13.38
N ALA A 116 -18.56 -8.55 12.71
CA ALA A 116 -19.24 -9.76 13.17
C ALA A 116 -18.71 -10.23 14.53
N GLY A 117 -17.41 -10.11 14.78
CA GLY A 117 -16.79 -10.43 16.07
C GLY A 117 -17.19 -9.48 17.21
N LEU A 118 -17.76 -8.31 16.89
CA LEU A 118 -18.22 -7.31 17.87
C LEU A 118 -19.72 -7.40 18.17
N GLN A 119 -20.45 -8.30 17.49
CA GLN A 119 -21.88 -8.48 17.73
C GLN A 119 -22.10 -9.01 19.15
N GLY A 120 -22.78 -8.22 19.99
CA GLY A 120 -23.08 -8.55 21.38
C GLY A 120 -22.24 -7.81 22.42
N GLN A 121 -21.35 -6.89 22.02
CA GLN A 121 -20.66 -5.98 22.94
C GLN A 121 -21.25 -4.57 22.92
N ASP A 122 -21.13 -3.85 24.03
CA ASP A 122 -21.53 -2.43 24.12
C ASP A 122 -20.69 -1.58 23.15
N LEU A 123 -21.30 -1.14 22.05
CA LEU A 123 -20.67 -0.40 20.95
C LEU A 123 -20.39 1.08 21.29
N ASN A 124 -20.11 1.41 22.55
CA ASN A 124 -19.63 2.75 22.87
C ASN A 124 -18.32 3.00 22.10
N PRO A 125 -18.16 4.10 21.34
CA PRO A 125 -16.93 4.41 20.62
C PRO A 125 -15.67 4.28 21.48
N LEU A 126 -15.74 4.68 22.76
CA LEU A 126 -14.62 4.53 23.69
C LEU A 126 -14.30 3.07 24.00
N GLY A 127 -15.33 2.24 24.22
CA GLY A 127 -15.16 0.80 24.47
C GLY A 127 -14.59 0.07 23.26
N PHE A 128 -15.04 0.43 22.05
CA PHE A 128 -14.45 -0.06 20.81
C PHE A 128 -12.96 0.30 20.68
N LEU A 129 -12.60 1.56 20.98
CA LEU A 129 -11.21 2.00 20.91
C LEU A 129 -10.34 1.28 21.94
N MET A 130 -10.82 1.08 23.17
CA MET A 130 -10.11 0.31 24.19
C MET A 130 -9.91 -1.14 23.77
N ALA A 131 -10.97 -1.81 23.30
CA ALA A 131 -10.88 -3.18 22.79
C ALA A 131 -9.92 -3.29 21.60
N ALA A 132 -9.96 -2.33 20.66
CA ALA A 132 -9.03 -2.28 19.54
C ALA A 132 -7.58 -2.09 20.00
N PHE A 133 -7.36 -1.26 21.02
CA PHE A 133 -6.04 -1.03 21.61
C PHE A 133 -5.52 -2.29 22.33
N ASP A 134 -6.36 -2.96 23.11
CA ASP A 134 -6.02 -4.22 23.77
C ASP A 134 -5.65 -5.29 22.75
N VAL A 135 -6.46 -5.43 21.69
CA VAL A 135 -6.17 -6.34 20.58
C VAL A 135 -4.87 -5.95 19.88
N PHE A 136 -4.61 -4.65 19.65
CA PHE A 136 -3.39 -4.16 19.01
C PHE A 136 -2.11 -4.54 19.78
N TYR A 137 -2.16 -4.55 21.12
CA TYR A 137 -1.03 -4.92 21.97
C TYR A 137 -1.07 -6.36 22.48
N SER A 138 -2.12 -7.12 22.17
CA SER A 138 -2.30 -8.51 22.62
C SER A 138 -1.20 -9.45 22.14
N HIS A 139 -0.65 -9.21 20.94
CA HIS A 139 0.40 -10.04 20.37
C HIS A 139 1.53 -9.18 19.78
N PRO A 140 2.80 -9.47 20.12
CA PRO A 140 3.96 -8.76 19.57
C PRO A 140 3.91 -8.65 18.03
N ALA A 141 3.72 -9.76 17.31
CA ALA A 141 3.68 -9.78 15.83
C ALA A 141 2.60 -8.84 15.26
N GLN A 142 1.45 -8.78 15.91
CA GLN A 142 0.34 -7.94 15.48
C GLN A 142 0.64 -6.46 15.72
N SER A 143 1.18 -6.11 16.88
CA SER A 143 1.57 -4.73 17.20
C SER A 143 2.62 -4.21 16.21
N SER A 144 3.60 -5.05 15.82
CA SER A 144 4.61 -4.69 14.82
C SER A 144 3.98 -4.33 13.47
N ILE A 145 3.16 -5.23 12.92
CA ILE A 145 2.49 -5.00 11.63
C ILE A 145 1.56 -3.78 11.73
N GLY A 146 0.87 -3.62 12.87
CA GLY A 146 0.02 -2.48 13.13
C GLY A 146 0.78 -1.15 13.10
N TRP A 147 1.94 -1.09 13.75
CA TRP A 147 2.82 0.09 13.71
C TRP A 147 3.36 0.38 12.31
N ASP A 148 3.71 -0.65 11.53
CA ASP A 148 4.14 -0.49 10.14
C ASP A 148 3.05 0.19 9.29
N ILE A 149 1.79 -0.21 9.49
CA ILE A 149 0.64 0.40 8.81
C ILE A 149 0.46 1.86 9.23
N ILE A 150 0.56 2.17 10.53
CA ILE A 150 0.45 3.54 11.04
C ILE A 150 1.55 4.42 10.43
N TRP A 151 2.81 3.98 10.48
CA TRP A 151 3.93 4.75 9.93
C TRP A 151 3.84 4.92 8.42
N THR A 152 3.48 3.87 7.69
CA THR A 152 3.26 3.95 6.24
C THR A 152 2.15 4.96 5.90
N THR A 153 1.09 4.99 6.70
CA THR A 153 0.00 5.96 6.55
C THR A 153 0.48 7.39 6.76
N VAL A 154 1.24 7.64 7.83
CA VAL A 154 1.82 8.95 8.14
C VAL A 154 2.79 9.38 7.04
N SER A 155 3.71 8.50 6.62
CA SER A 155 4.68 8.79 5.55
C SER A 155 3.99 9.11 4.22
N PHE A 156 2.95 8.36 3.86
CA PHE A 156 2.17 8.64 2.65
C PHE A 156 1.45 9.99 2.75
N PHE A 157 0.87 10.30 3.90
CA PHE A 157 0.22 11.59 4.13
C PHE A 157 1.20 12.77 3.97
N VAL A 158 2.38 12.67 4.57
CA VAL A 158 3.46 13.66 4.39
C VAL A 158 3.87 13.76 2.92
N TRP A 159 4.04 12.64 2.23
CA TRP A 159 4.41 12.63 0.81
C TRP A 159 3.37 13.33 -0.07
N VAL A 160 2.09 13.03 0.11
CA VAL A 160 0.99 13.66 -0.65
C VAL A 160 0.94 15.17 -0.41
N THR A 161 1.09 15.60 0.85
CA THR A 161 1.04 17.03 1.20
C THR A 161 2.23 17.81 0.65
N GLN A 162 3.41 17.19 0.60
CA GLN A 162 4.63 17.79 0.04
C GLN A 162 4.69 17.75 -1.49
N ASN A 163 3.94 16.85 -2.14
CA ASN A 163 3.93 16.68 -3.60
C ASN A 163 2.54 16.94 -4.20
N PRO A 164 1.96 18.14 -4.04
CA PRO A 164 0.68 18.45 -4.64
C PRO A 164 0.80 18.44 -6.16
N TRP A 165 -0.09 17.73 -6.85
CA TRP A 165 -0.15 17.76 -8.32
C TRP A 165 -1.35 18.56 -8.85
N PRO A 166 -1.26 19.08 -10.09
CA PRO A 166 -2.34 19.89 -10.68
C PRO A 166 -3.63 19.09 -10.85
N GLY A 167 -4.77 19.66 -10.47
CA GLY A 167 -6.09 19.04 -10.65
C GLY A 167 -6.61 18.24 -9.44
N HIS A 168 -5.93 18.30 -8.30
CA HIS A 168 -6.44 17.70 -7.06
C HIS A 168 -7.66 18.47 -6.54
N ALA A 169 -8.83 17.81 -6.54
CA ALA A 169 -10.00 18.34 -5.84
C ALA A 169 -9.79 18.27 -4.32
N THR A 170 -10.28 19.26 -3.57
CA THR A 170 -10.30 19.27 -2.09
C THR A 170 -10.82 17.95 -1.52
N PHE A 171 -11.76 17.31 -2.22
CA PHE A 171 -12.32 16.00 -1.90
C PHE A 171 -11.29 14.86 -1.82
N GLU A 172 -10.28 14.82 -2.70
CA GLU A 172 -9.26 13.76 -2.66
C GLU A 172 -8.34 13.89 -1.45
N ARG A 173 -8.07 15.13 -1.00
CA ARG A 173 -7.31 15.36 0.24
C ARG A 173 -8.11 14.92 1.46
N LEU A 174 -9.41 15.22 1.49
CA LEU A 174 -10.32 14.74 2.53
C LEU A 174 -10.40 13.21 2.53
N PHE A 175 -10.46 12.57 1.36
CA PHE A 175 -10.45 11.11 1.24
C PHE A 175 -9.15 10.50 1.79
N ILE A 176 -8.01 11.17 1.66
CA ILE A 176 -6.75 10.66 2.23
C ILE A 176 -6.74 10.80 3.76
N VAL A 177 -7.16 11.95 4.28
CA VAL A 177 -7.21 12.23 5.73
C VAL A 177 -8.21 11.30 6.44
N PHE A 178 -9.42 11.20 5.90
CA PHE A 178 -10.52 10.48 6.55
C PHE A 178 -10.65 9.03 6.06
N GLY A 179 -10.26 8.74 4.83
CA GLY A 179 -10.34 7.40 4.27
C GLY A 179 -9.25 6.47 4.78
N ALA A 180 -8.03 6.94 5.05
CA ALA A 180 -6.95 6.04 5.49
C ALA A 180 -7.27 5.34 6.83
N PRO A 181 -7.83 6.01 7.85
CA PRO A 181 -8.29 5.33 9.07
C PRO A 181 -9.42 4.32 8.84
N LEU A 182 -10.32 4.59 7.88
CA LEU A 182 -11.52 3.78 7.63
C LEU A 182 -11.23 2.57 6.72
N VAL A 183 -10.68 2.83 5.54
CA VAL A 183 -10.46 1.84 4.47
C VAL A 183 -9.02 1.38 4.34
N SER A 184 -8.10 1.83 5.19
CA SER A 184 -6.65 1.52 5.16
C SER A 184 -5.89 2.21 4.03
N ILE A 185 -4.60 2.48 4.32
CA ILE A 185 -3.65 3.04 3.35
C ILE A 185 -3.45 2.16 2.12
N GLY A 186 -3.60 0.83 2.27
CA GLY A 186 -3.51 -0.12 1.17
C GLY A 186 -4.59 0.05 0.09
N VAL A 187 -5.67 0.77 0.41
CA VAL A 187 -6.75 1.15 -0.54
C VAL A 187 -6.55 2.58 -1.02
N VAL A 188 -6.27 3.50 -0.10
CA VAL A 188 -6.16 4.94 -0.42
C VAL A 188 -4.99 5.23 -1.35
N ALA A 189 -3.81 4.68 -1.08
CA ALA A 189 -2.61 4.94 -1.86
C ALA A 189 -2.73 4.54 -3.34
N PRO A 190 -3.12 3.30 -3.71
CA PRO A 190 -3.24 2.92 -5.12
C PRO A 190 -4.34 3.71 -5.85
N ASN A 191 -5.43 4.08 -5.18
CA ASN A 191 -6.47 4.94 -5.79
C ASN A 191 -5.91 6.34 -6.10
N ASN A 192 -5.20 6.94 -5.15
CA ASN A 192 -4.58 8.24 -5.31
C ASN A 192 -3.53 8.23 -6.45
N LEU A 193 -2.69 7.18 -6.52
CA LEU A 193 -1.71 6.99 -7.59
C LEU A 193 -2.36 6.74 -8.96
N LEU A 194 -3.48 6.00 -9.00
CA LEU A 194 -4.27 5.80 -10.22
C LEU A 194 -4.81 7.13 -10.77
N ASN A 195 -5.38 7.97 -9.90
CA ASN A 195 -5.91 9.27 -10.30
C ASN A 195 -4.79 10.20 -10.78
N ARG A 196 -3.63 10.19 -10.10
CA ARG A 196 -2.43 10.90 -10.55
C ARG A 196 -2.04 10.51 -11.98
N GLU A 197 -2.01 9.21 -12.25
CA GLU A 197 -1.61 8.69 -13.56
C GLU A 197 -2.60 9.05 -14.67
N ARG A 198 -3.90 9.05 -14.34
CA ARG A 198 -4.96 9.49 -15.26
C ARG A 198 -4.86 10.99 -15.56
N ALA A 199 -4.66 11.83 -14.54
CA ALA A 199 -4.47 13.27 -14.70
C ALA A 199 -3.24 13.60 -15.55
N ARG A 200 -2.11 12.92 -15.30
CA ARG A 200 -0.90 13.05 -16.12
C ARG A 200 -1.14 12.72 -17.59
N LYS A 201 -1.86 11.63 -17.87
CA LYS A 201 -2.21 11.25 -19.25
C LYS A 201 -3.14 12.26 -19.93
N LYS A 202 -4.04 12.88 -19.18
CA LYS A 202 -4.95 13.92 -19.71
C LYS A 202 -4.18 15.18 -20.11
N GLY A 203 -3.33 15.70 -19.22
CA GLY A 203 -2.50 16.89 -19.54
C GLY A 203 -1.55 16.66 -20.73
N LEU A 204 -0.99 15.46 -20.87
CA LEU A 204 -0.17 15.11 -22.04
C LEU A 204 -0.94 15.00 -23.37
N ARG A 205 -2.28 14.86 -23.33
CA ARG A 205 -3.12 14.88 -24.53
C ARG A 205 -3.46 16.30 -24.95
N GLU A 206 -3.84 17.15 -23.98
CA GLU A 206 -4.17 18.56 -24.21
C GLU A 206 -2.98 19.30 -24.84
N VAL A 207 -1.75 19.09 -24.35
CA VAL A 207 -0.51 19.70 -24.93
C VAL A 207 -0.19 19.21 -26.35
N LYS A 208 -0.75 18.08 -26.80
CA LYS A 208 -0.53 17.58 -28.17
C LYS A 208 -1.55 18.12 -29.18
N GLU A 209 -2.65 18.66 -28.69
CA GLU A 209 -3.75 19.19 -29.51
C GLU A 209 -3.62 20.71 -29.75
N GLU A 210 -2.74 21.38 -29.00
CA GLU A 210 -2.26 22.76 -29.23
C GLU A 210 -1.05 22.80 -30.17
#